data_AF-A0A246GES1-F1
#
_entry.id   AF-A0A246GES1-F1
#
_cell.length_a   1.000
_cell.length_b   1.000
_cell.length_c   1.000
_cell.angle_alpha   90.00
_cell.angle_beta   90.00
_cell.angle_gamma   90.00
#
_symmetry.space_group_name_H-M   'P 1'
#
loop_
_entity.id
_entity.type
_entity.pdbx_description
1 polymer ?
#
loop_
_entity_poly.entity_id
_entity_poly.type
_entity_poly.pdbx_seq_one_letter_code
_entity_poly.pdbx_strand_id
1 'polypeptide(L)'
;PINKDINETLQLHNEEIFIELLDKRKPLGNSQKPTENLSFSEENKKEELSTKLETPPSGVGGLNFLKRKHLLKNLNIEIGKAGIVGEENSRMLLFLIIISYLNKSPLHALVQGSSGSGKTHIISRIADLMPPEDVLRFTRITESSLYNWGEFDLFQKVVIIEDLDGLKEDALYALREFISNQVLRSSVTIKDKKGNNKSSHKIVKGQFSSLSATTKGETYEDNMSRSFLIAVDESKEQTARIIEYQNKRNAGEIDPNESQKAINFIQSIVRNLKVYEVINPYATQLHLPEKVHKIRRLNEMYQAVIKQVTFLNQYQRKLTNNNQLITEIEDVEQATEVLFESIILKVDELDGSLRQFFERLKKYLKNQNKEFTQREIRQELNISKSQCSRYFIQLTELEYITLKHGGNLRLQKYVIDYWDNHQKLRSEIKDFLMNQIQELKHQKEK
;
A
#
# COMPACT_ATOMS: atom_id res chain seq x y z
N PRO A 1 19.63 28.96 -16.03
CA PRO A 1 19.57 27.73 -16.85
C PRO A 1 18.10 27.29 -16.99
N ILE A 2 17.50 27.66 -18.12
CA ILE A 2 16.09 27.38 -18.43
C ILE A 2 16.07 25.98 -19.07
N ASN A 3 15.28 25.04 -18.52
CA ASN A 3 15.21 23.59 -18.86
C ASN A 3 16.29 22.66 -18.28
N LYS A 4 16.61 22.75 -16.98
CA LYS A 4 17.23 21.62 -16.27
C LYS A 4 16.32 21.15 -15.14
N ASP A 5 16.27 19.84 -14.93
CA ASP A 5 15.62 19.24 -13.77
C ASP A 5 16.20 19.86 -12.49
N ILE A 6 15.33 20.22 -11.57
CA ILE A 6 15.70 20.78 -10.27
C ILE A 6 16.65 19.80 -9.55
N ASN A 7 16.45 18.49 -9.71
CA ASN A 7 17.30 17.44 -9.13
C ASN A 7 18.73 17.47 -9.68
N GLU A 8 18.92 17.77 -10.97
CA GLU A 8 20.26 17.91 -11.56
C GLU A 8 21.00 19.15 -11.07
N THR A 9 20.26 20.22 -10.76
CA THR A 9 20.85 21.51 -10.37
C THR A 9 21.25 21.55 -8.88
N LEU A 10 20.79 20.57 -8.09
CA LEU A 10 20.86 20.56 -6.62
C LEU A 10 21.87 19.59 -6.00
N GLN A 11 22.69 18.89 -6.80
CA GLN A 11 23.74 17.97 -6.30
C GLN A 11 24.84 18.63 -5.44
N LEU A 12 24.71 19.91 -5.08
CA LEU A 12 25.73 20.71 -4.38
C LEU A 12 25.22 21.40 -3.10
N HIS A 13 23.98 21.15 -2.62
CA HIS A 13 23.37 21.92 -1.52
C HIS A 13 22.79 21.06 -0.37
N ASN A 14 22.71 21.64 0.84
CA ASN A 14 22.27 20.99 2.10
C ASN A 14 20.75 20.71 2.15
N GLU A 15 20.34 19.74 2.99
CA GLU A 15 18.95 19.25 3.15
C GLU A 15 17.91 20.35 3.46
N GLU A 16 18.29 21.39 4.21
CA GLU A 16 17.39 22.50 4.57
C GLU A 16 16.94 23.32 3.35
N ILE A 17 17.85 23.52 2.38
CA ILE A 17 17.56 24.27 1.14
C ILE A 17 16.62 23.45 0.24
N PHE A 18 16.74 22.12 0.29
CA PHE A 18 15.88 21.22 -0.49
C PHE A 18 14.42 21.27 -0.02
N ILE A 19 14.19 21.24 1.31
CA ILE A 19 12.86 21.35 1.90
C ILE A 19 12.22 22.70 1.56
N GLU A 20 12.98 23.79 1.64
CA GLU A 20 12.48 25.13 1.32
C GLU A 20 12.07 25.28 -0.16
N LEU A 21 12.82 24.66 -1.08
CA LEU A 21 12.51 24.70 -2.52
C LEU A 21 11.30 23.83 -2.89
N LEU A 22 11.12 22.70 -2.22
CA LEU A 22 9.92 21.86 -2.38
C LEU A 22 8.66 22.59 -1.91
N ASP A 23 8.71 23.26 -0.75
CA ASP A 23 7.59 24.05 -0.23
C ASP A 23 7.21 25.22 -1.15
N LYS A 24 8.20 25.77 -1.88
CA LYS A 24 8.01 26.89 -2.82
C LYS A 24 7.61 26.46 -4.23
N ARG A 25 7.37 25.17 -4.50
CA ARG A 25 7.02 24.69 -5.85
C ARG A 25 5.69 25.28 -6.32
N LYS A 26 5.71 26.05 -7.41
CA LYS A 26 4.47 26.40 -8.14
C LYS A 26 4.08 25.21 -9.03
N PRO A 27 2.81 24.77 -9.01
CA PRO A 27 2.36 23.72 -9.92
C PRO A 27 2.50 24.22 -11.36
N LEU A 28 3.25 23.49 -12.20
CA LEU A 28 3.20 23.71 -13.64
C LEU A 28 1.81 23.26 -14.13
N GLY A 29 0.94 24.24 -14.42
CA GLY A 29 -0.25 23.99 -15.21
C GLY A 29 0.15 23.55 -16.62
N ASN A 30 -0.53 22.54 -17.15
CA ASN A 30 -0.33 21.99 -18.50
C ASN A 30 -0.12 23.08 -19.55
N SER A 31 1.13 23.27 -19.97
CA SER A 31 1.51 24.04 -21.15
C SER A 31 2.33 23.17 -22.08
N GLN A 32 1.69 22.13 -22.63
CA GLN A 32 2.13 21.59 -23.91
C GLN A 32 1.67 22.58 -25.00
N LYS A 33 2.59 23.43 -25.47
CA LYS A 33 2.51 24.01 -26.81
C LYS A 33 3.51 23.28 -27.70
N PRO A 34 3.09 22.66 -28.80
CA PRO A 34 4.00 22.27 -29.87
C PRO A 34 4.27 23.48 -30.78
N THR A 35 5.53 23.86 -30.90
CA THR A 35 6.10 24.58 -32.06
C THR A 35 6.37 23.52 -33.15
N GLU A 36 6.07 23.65 -34.44
CA GLU A 36 6.25 24.79 -35.37
C GLU A 36 5.25 24.77 -36.56
N ASN A 37 4.87 25.97 -36.99
CA ASN A 37 4.65 26.51 -38.35
C ASN A 37 3.75 25.82 -39.41
N LEU A 38 2.65 26.50 -39.76
CA LEU A 38 2.31 26.87 -41.16
C LEU A 38 1.29 28.02 -41.17
N SER A 39 1.57 29.04 -41.99
CA SER A 39 0.85 30.30 -42.18
C SER A 39 -0.49 30.14 -42.90
N PHE A 40 -1.48 31.00 -42.62
CA PHE A 40 -2.25 31.80 -43.60
C PHE A 40 -3.31 32.71 -42.93
N SER A 41 -3.23 34.00 -43.27
CA SER A 41 -4.24 35.07 -43.43
C SER A 41 -5.49 35.20 -42.53
N GLU A 42 -5.50 36.33 -41.82
CA GLU A 42 -6.51 37.42 -41.73
C GLU A 42 -8.04 37.18 -41.67
N GLU A 43 -8.60 37.88 -40.67
CA GLU A 43 -9.86 38.64 -40.64
C GLU A 43 -11.19 38.02 -40.10
N ASN A 44 -11.62 38.66 -39.01
CA ASN A 44 -12.97 39.17 -38.71
C ASN A 44 -13.91 38.46 -37.70
N LYS A 45 -14.23 39.27 -36.66
CA LYS A 45 -15.49 39.49 -35.94
C LYS A 45 -15.71 38.92 -34.52
N LYS A 46 -15.95 39.92 -33.65
CA LYS A 46 -16.39 40.00 -32.26
C LYS A 46 -17.75 39.33 -31.95
N GLU A 47 -17.96 39.15 -30.64
CA GLU A 47 -19.24 39.13 -29.89
C GLU A 47 -20.10 37.86 -30.08
N GLU A 48 -20.64 37.16 -29.08
CA GLU A 48 -20.81 37.39 -27.64
C GLU A 48 -21.42 36.10 -26.98
N LEU A 49 -21.61 36.12 -25.66
CA LEU A 49 -22.38 35.19 -24.78
C LEU A 49 -21.70 33.97 -24.11
N SER A 50 -21.00 34.29 -23.03
CA SER A 50 -21.29 33.83 -21.66
C SER A 50 -22.07 32.53 -21.42
N THR A 51 -21.34 31.47 -21.04
CA THR A 51 -21.71 30.61 -19.90
C THR A 51 -20.44 30.23 -19.15
N LYS A 52 -20.07 31.06 -18.17
CA LYS A 52 -19.07 30.70 -17.15
C LYS A 52 -19.66 29.60 -16.27
N LEU A 53 -19.27 28.36 -16.54
CA LEU A 53 -19.25 27.33 -15.51
C LEU A 53 -18.06 27.66 -14.61
N GLU A 54 -18.34 28.30 -13.48
CA GLU A 54 -17.37 28.52 -12.42
C GLU A 54 -16.92 27.16 -11.88
N THR A 55 -15.78 26.65 -12.36
CA THR A 55 -14.99 25.68 -11.60
C THR A 55 -14.54 26.36 -10.30
N PRO A 56 -14.82 25.80 -9.11
CA PRO A 56 -14.34 26.37 -7.87
C PRO A 56 -12.80 26.38 -7.86
N PRO A 57 -12.16 27.31 -7.14
CA PRO A 57 -10.71 27.34 -7.01
C PRO A 57 -10.22 26.02 -6.40
N SER A 58 -9.20 25.43 -7.00
CA SER A 58 -8.61 24.10 -6.77
C SER A 58 -7.97 23.85 -5.39
N GLY A 59 -8.36 24.59 -4.34
CA GLY A 59 -7.88 24.42 -2.97
C GLY A 59 -8.95 24.48 -1.87
N VAL A 60 -10.13 25.08 -2.13
CA VAL A 60 -11.12 25.33 -1.05
C VAL A 60 -11.86 24.05 -0.63
N GLY A 61 -12.09 23.12 -1.57
CA GLY A 61 -12.79 21.86 -1.30
C GLY A 61 -11.96 20.87 -0.46
N GLY A 62 -10.68 20.69 -0.78
CA GLY A 62 -9.81 19.72 -0.11
C GLY A 62 -9.53 20.05 1.35
N LEU A 63 -9.22 21.32 1.65
CA LEU A 63 -9.00 21.76 3.03
C LEU A 63 -10.27 21.67 3.89
N ASN A 64 -11.42 22.04 3.33
CA ASN A 64 -12.71 21.91 4.02
C ASN A 64 -13.06 20.45 4.28
N PHE A 65 -12.66 19.53 3.39
CA PHE A 65 -12.85 18.09 3.58
C PHE A 65 -12.03 17.55 4.74
N LEU A 66 -10.75 17.94 4.85
CA LEU A 66 -9.84 17.50 5.92
C LEU A 66 -10.31 17.91 7.33
N LYS A 67 -11.11 18.96 7.45
CA LYS A 67 -11.69 19.42 8.72
C LYS A 67 -12.97 18.68 9.14
N ARG A 68 -13.54 17.81 8.28
CA ARG A 68 -14.80 17.11 8.56
C ARG A 68 -14.59 15.98 9.56
N LYS A 69 -15.54 15.83 10.49
CA LYS A 69 -15.63 14.64 11.35
C LYS A 69 -15.73 13.36 10.50
N HIS A 70 -15.27 12.24 11.08
CA HIS A 70 -15.24 10.93 10.41
C HIS A 70 -14.46 10.95 9.08
N LEU A 71 -13.32 11.67 9.06
CA LEU A 71 -12.50 11.89 7.86
C LEU A 71 -12.14 10.59 7.16
N LEU A 72 -11.63 9.58 7.88
CA LEU A 72 -11.24 8.30 7.28
C LEU A 72 -12.42 7.61 6.59
N LYS A 73 -13.60 7.56 7.22
CA LYS A 73 -14.81 6.97 6.60
C LYS A 73 -15.20 7.70 5.32
N ASN A 74 -15.22 9.03 5.36
CA ASN A 74 -15.55 9.85 4.19
C ASN A 74 -14.52 9.67 3.08
N LEU A 75 -13.23 9.65 3.42
CA LEU A 75 -12.15 9.42 2.47
C LEU A 75 -12.24 8.02 1.86
N ASN A 76 -12.60 7.01 2.65
CA ASN A 76 -12.79 5.64 2.18
C ASN A 76 -13.86 5.58 1.09
N ILE A 77 -14.96 6.32 1.24
CA ILE A 77 -16.01 6.44 0.22
C ILE A 77 -15.46 7.06 -1.06
N GLU A 78 -14.69 8.15 -0.96
CA GLU A 78 -14.07 8.81 -2.12
C GLU A 78 -13.04 7.91 -2.81
N ILE A 79 -12.25 7.14 -2.06
CA ILE A 79 -11.33 6.12 -2.60
C ILE A 79 -12.11 5.05 -3.37
N GLY A 80 -13.28 4.65 -2.87
CA GLY A 80 -14.16 3.74 -3.59
C GLY A 80 -14.65 4.29 -4.94
N LYS A 81 -15.01 5.58 -4.98
CA LYS A 81 -15.39 6.27 -6.22
C LYS A 81 -14.26 6.36 -7.23
N ALA A 82 -13.01 6.36 -6.78
CA ALA A 82 -11.83 6.32 -7.64
C ALA A 82 -11.60 4.95 -8.34
N GLY A 83 -12.52 3.99 -8.18
CA GLY A 83 -12.53 2.74 -8.92
C GLY A 83 -12.00 1.52 -8.18
N ILE A 84 -11.87 1.60 -6.84
CA ILE A 84 -11.51 0.44 -6.00
C ILE A 84 -12.80 -0.11 -5.38
N VAL A 85 -13.32 -1.21 -5.93
CA VAL A 85 -14.57 -1.83 -5.47
C VAL A 85 -14.31 -2.72 -4.25
N GLY A 86 -15.08 -2.55 -3.18
CA GLY A 86 -14.88 -3.30 -1.92
C GLY A 86 -13.53 -2.97 -1.27
N GLU A 87 -12.93 -3.97 -0.61
CA GLU A 87 -11.58 -3.88 -0.02
C GLU A 87 -11.42 -2.70 0.93
N GLU A 88 -12.47 -2.36 1.70
CA GLU A 88 -12.60 -1.08 2.39
C GLU A 88 -11.45 -0.84 3.39
N ASN A 89 -11.07 -1.86 4.15
CA ASN A 89 -9.94 -1.75 5.10
C ASN A 89 -8.60 -1.84 4.37
N SER A 90 -8.45 -2.77 3.42
CA SER A 90 -7.22 -2.97 2.64
C SER A 90 -6.83 -1.69 1.87
N ARG A 91 -7.78 -1.07 1.18
CA ARG A 91 -7.55 0.15 0.40
C ARG A 91 -7.26 1.36 1.28
N MET A 92 -7.88 1.45 2.46
CA MET A 92 -7.57 2.49 3.43
C MET A 92 -6.18 2.31 4.03
N LEU A 93 -5.79 1.07 4.38
CA LEU A 93 -4.45 0.76 4.87
C LEU A 93 -3.38 1.09 3.82
N LEU A 94 -3.60 0.68 2.57
CA LEU A 94 -2.72 1.02 1.44
C LEU A 94 -2.60 2.54 1.26
N PHE A 95 -3.70 3.27 1.37
CA PHE A 95 -3.68 4.73 1.33
C PHE A 95 -2.83 5.31 2.47
N LEU A 96 -3.08 4.93 3.73
CA LEU A 96 -2.29 5.41 4.88
C LEU A 96 -0.80 5.09 4.74
N ILE A 97 -0.46 3.91 4.23
CA ILE A 97 0.92 3.51 3.97
C ILE A 97 1.52 4.39 2.88
N ILE A 98 0.83 4.61 1.76
CA ILE A 98 1.42 5.35 0.66
C ILE A 98 1.65 6.82 1.02
N ILE A 99 0.74 7.47 1.77
CA ILE A 99 0.90 8.90 2.16
C ILE A 99 2.08 9.12 3.11
N SER A 100 2.56 8.06 3.76
CA SER A 100 3.68 8.14 4.69
C SER A 100 4.99 8.63 4.04
N TYR A 101 5.05 8.74 2.71
CA TYR A 101 6.17 9.38 1.99
C TYR A 101 6.42 10.83 2.46
N LEU A 102 5.40 11.49 3.00
CA LEU A 102 5.49 12.83 3.59
C LEU A 102 6.17 12.83 4.97
N ASN A 103 6.31 11.67 5.61
CA ASN A 103 6.88 11.52 6.94
C ASN A 103 8.34 11.08 6.89
N LYS A 104 9.11 11.41 7.93
CA LYS A 104 10.53 10.99 8.07
C LYS A 104 10.72 9.47 8.11
N SER A 105 9.69 8.72 8.49
CA SER A 105 9.69 7.26 8.53
C SER A 105 8.58 6.72 7.64
N PRO A 106 8.81 6.63 6.31
CA PRO A 106 7.85 6.06 5.39
C PRO A 106 7.59 4.58 5.66
N LEU A 107 6.47 4.10 5.14
CA LEU A 107 5.95 2.76 5.28
C LEU A 107 5.88 2.07 3.93
N HIS A 108 5.91 0.74 3.96
CA HIS A 108 5.98 -0.11 2.78
C HIS A 108 4.95 -1.22 2.87
N ALA A 109 4.30 -1.58 1.77
CA ALA A 109 3.33 -2.69 1.72
C ALA A 109 3.68 -3.71 0.64
N LEU A 110 3.40 -4.97 0.97
CA LEU A 110 3.33 -6.09 0.03
C LEU A 110 1.88 -6.54 -0.09
N VAL A 111 1.35 -6.46 -1.31
CA VAL A 111 0.03 -7.00 -1.65
C VAL A 111 0.21 -8.40 -2.21
N GLN A 112 -0.37 -9.38 -1.55
CA GLN A 112 -0.32 -10.80 -1.91
C GLN A 112 -1.67 -11.30 -2.43
N GLY A 113 -1.63 -12.38 -3.22
CA GLY A 113 -2.80 -12.91 -3.91
C GLY A 113 -2.40 -13.76 -5.12
N SER A 114 -3.32 -14.60 -5.58
CA SER A 114 -3.15 -15.43 -6.77
C SER A 114 -3.00 -14.60 -8.06
N SER A 115 -2.47 -15.22 -9.11
CA SER A 115 -2.35 -14.53 -10.41
C SER A 115 -3.74 -14.15 -10.94
N GLY A 116 -3.91 -12.91 -11.38
CA GLY A 116 -5.20 -12.40 -11.84
C GLY A 116 -6.18 -11.95 -10.74
N SER A 117 -5.81 -12.01 -9.45
CA SER A 117 -6.70 -11.62 -8.34
C SER A 117 -6.97 -10.11 -8.21
N GLY A 118 -6.27 -9.27 -8.97
CA GLY A 118 -6.44 -7.81 -8.91
C GLY A 118 -5.42 -7.03 -8.08
N LYS A 119 -4.34 -7.67 -7.61
CA LYS A 119 -3.23 -7.01 -6.87
C LYS A 119 -2.70 -5.73 -7.55
N THR A 120 -2.31 -5.86 -8.82
CA THR A 120 -1.77 -4.73 -9.59
C THR A 120 -2.82 -3.64 -9.80
N HIS A 121 -4.10 -4.02 -9.91
CA HIS A 121 -5.19 -3.06 -10.02
C HIS A 121 -5.35 -2.23 -8.75
N ILE A 122 -5.43 -2.85 -7.57
CA ILE A 122 -5.56 -2.10 -6.31
C ILE A 122 -4.33 -1.21 -6.05
N ILE A 123 -3.11 -1.70 -6.30
CA ILE A 123 -1.87 -0.90 -6.17
C ILE A 123 -1.89 0.30 -7.13
N SER A 124 -2.19 0.06 -8.41
CA SER A 124 -2.20 1.12 -9.43
C SER A 124 -3.23 2.19 -9.10
N ARG A 125 -4.43 1.79 -8.65
CA ARG A 125 -5.49 2.73 -8.25
C ARG A 125 -5.12 3.55 -7.03
N ILE A 126 -4.50 2.95 -6.01
CA ILE A 126 -4.00 3.71 -4.86
C ILE A 126 -2.89 4.67 -5.27
N ALA A 127 -1.99 4.26 -6.18
CA ALA A 127 -0.95 5.12 -6.71
C ALA A 127 -1.51 6.30 -7.52
N ASP A 128 -2.62 6.12 -8.24
CA ASP A 128 -3.30 7.21 -8.96
C ASP A 128 -3.81 8.31 -8.00
N LEU A 129 -4.08 7.99 -6.74
CA LEU A 129 -4.56 8.95 -5.73
C LEU A 129 -3.47 9.92 -5.25
N MET A 130 -2.20 9.60 -5.50
CA MET A 130 -1.07 10.44 -5.13
C MET A 130 -0.80 11.49 -6.22
N PRO A 131 -0.23 12.65 -5.87
CA PRO A 131 0.26 13.61 -6.86
C PRO A 131 1.20 12.92 -7.85
N PRO A 132 0.94 12.96 -9.17
CA PRO A 132 1.73 12.21 -10.15
C PRO A 132 3.21 12.60 -10.17
N GLU A 133 3.54 13.84 -9.81
CA GLU A 133 4.91 14.32 -9.65
C GLU A 133 5.71 13.59 -8.56
N ASP A 134 5.04 12.94 -7.61
CA ASP A 134 5.65 12.26 -6.47
C ASP A 134 5.68 10.72 -6.68
N VAL A 135 5.11 10.18 -7.77
CA VAL A 135 4.97 8.74 -8.02
C VAL A 135 5.96 8.23 -9.07
N LEU A 136 6.72 7.19 -8.72
CA LEU A 136 7.62 6.45 -9.59
C LEU A 136 7.10 5.02 -9.75
N ARG A 137 6.84 4.59 -11.00
CA ARG A 137 6.32 3.25 -11.30
C ARG A 137 7.36 2.40 -12.01
N PHE A 138 7.59 1.20 -11.51
CA PHE A 138 8.55 0.25 -12.06
C PHE A 138 7.90 -1.11 -12.30
N THR A 139 8.01 -1.58 -13.54
CA THR A 139 7.74 -2.97 -13.92
C THR A 139 8.95 -3.87 -13.65
N ARG A 140 10.14 -3.28 -13.61
CA ARG A 140 11.41 -3.97 -13.36
C ARG A 140 12.43 -3.00 -12.76
N ILE A 141 13.18 -3.49 -11.79
CA ILE A 141 14.30 -2.77 -11.15
C ILE A 141 15.55 -3.64 -11.21
N THR A 142 16.70 -3.05 -11.51
CA THR A 142 17.99 -3.73 -11.39
C THR A 142 18.71 -3.24 -10.14
N GLU A 143 19.51 -4.10 -9.52
CA GLU A 143 20.40 -3.72 -8.42
C GLU A 143 21.24 -2.49 -8.80
N SER A 144 21.84 -2.51 -9.99
CA SER A 144 22.63 -1.40 -10.50
C SER A 144 21.85 -0.08 -10.57
N SER A 145 20.55 -0.10 -10.88
CA SER A 145 19.73 1.11 -10.94
C SER A 145 19.51 1.73 -9.55
N LEU A 146 19.32 0.89 -8.52
CA LEU A 146 19.11 1.34 -7.13
C LEU A 146 20.32 2.09 -6.59
N TYR A 147 21.53 1.58 -6.83
CA TYR A 147 22.77 2.26 -6.43
C TYR A 147 23.10 3.46 -7.31
N ASN A 148 22.42 3.62 -8.46
CA ASN A 148 22.74 4.64 -9.44
C ASN A 148 21.86 5.89 -9.45
N TRP A 149 20.80 5.91 -8.64
CA TRP A 149 20.04 7.14 -8.41
C TRP A 149 20.90 8.26 -7.84
N GLY A 150 20.47 9.50 -8.08
CA GLY A 150 20.98 10.69 -7.41
C GLY A 150 20.68 10.63 -5.92
N GLU A 151 21.44 11.40 -5.12
CA GLU A 151 21.36 11.33 -3.67
C GLU A 151 19.95 11.58 -3.12
N PHE A 152 19.16 12.43 -3.79
CA PHE A 152 17.82 12.85 -3.34
C PHE A 152 16.69 12.48 -4.32
N ASP A 153 16.95 11.65 -5.34
CA ASP A 153 15.95 11.31 -6.37
C ASP A 153 14.70 10.63 -5.77
N LEU A 154 14.84 9.99 -4.61
CA LEU A 154 13.78 9.31 -3.88
C LEU A 154 13.30 10.04 -2.63
N PHE A 155 13.67 11.30 -2.46
CA PHE A 155 13.18 12.08 -1.33
C PHE A 155 11.71 12.46 -1.56
N GLN A 156 10.86 12.13 -0.58
CA GLN A 156 9.41 12.31 -0.64
C GLN A 156 8.82 11.73 -1.94
N LYS A 157 9.18 10.49 -2.25
CA LYS A 157 8.63 9.76 -3.40
C LYS A 157 7.78 8.56 -2.99
N VAL A 158 6.93 8.16 -3.91
CA VAL A 158 6.15 6.94 -3.84
C VAL A 158 6.71 5.99 -4.88
N VAL A 159 7.15 4.81 -4.47
CA VAL A 159 7.72 3.79 -5.36
C VAL A 159 6.73 2.64 -5.53
N ILE A 160 6.28 2.42 -6.76
CA ILE A 160 5.39 1.31 -7.11
C ILE A 160 6.20 0.25 -7.84
N ILE A 161 6.17 -0.98 -7.31
CA ILE A 161 6.82 -2.15 -7.92
C ILE A 161 5.72 -3.13 -8.32
N GLU A 162 5.38 -3.17 -9.60
CA GLU A 162 4.18 -3.89 -10.06
C GLU A 162 4.28 -5.40 -9.87
N ASP A 163 5.48 -5.97 -9.93
CA ASP A 163 5.75 -7.38 -9.71
C ASP A 163 7.11 -7.59 -9.03
N LEU A 164 7.07 -7.95 -7.75
CA LEU A 164 8.26 -8.26 -6.97
C LEU A 164 8.88 -9.61 -7.38
N ASP A 165 8.07 -10.54 -7.89
CA ASP A 165 8.49 -11.90 -8.22
C ASP A 165 9.38 -11.93 -9.48
N GLY A 166 9.29 -10.89 -10.32
CA GLY A 166 10.12 -10.69 -11.51
C GLY A 166 11.50 -10.09 -11.23
N LEU A 167 11.78 -9.67 -9.99
CA LEU A 167 13.08 -9.11 -9.62
C LEU A 167 14.12 -10.20 -9.35
N LYS A 168 15.39 -9.89 -9.65
CA LYS A 168 16.52 -10.75 -9.28
C LYS A 168 16.81 -10.64 -7.78
N GLU A 169 17.38 -11.69 -7.19
CA GLU A 169 17.69 -11.74 -5.75
C GLU A 169 18.58 -10.59 -5.29
N ASP A 170 19.60 -10.21 -6.07
CA ASP A 170 20.49 -9.09 -5.72
C ASP A 170 19.74 -7.75 -5.66
N ALA A 171 18.77 -7.54 -6.57
CA ALA A 171 17.93 -6.34 -6.56
C ALA A 171 16.95 -6.34 -5.37
N LEU A 172 16.41 -7.51 -5.02
CA LEU A 172 15.57 -7.69 -3.83
C LEU A 172 16.35 -7.44 -2.54
N TYR A 173 17.60 -7.89 -2.50
CA TYR A 173 18.51 -7.64 -1.37
C TYR A 173 18.80 -6.14 -1.21
N ALA A 174 19.18 -5.45 -2.28
CA ALA A 174 19.41 -4.00 -2.24
C ALA A 174 18.14 -3.24 -1.84
N LEU A 175 16.97 -3.63 -2.36
CA LEU A 175 15.69 -3.04 -1.97
C LEU A 175 15.37 -3.25 -0.47
N ARG A 176 15.66 -4.44 0.07
CA ARG A 176 15.51 -4.73 1.52
C ARG A 176 16.35 -3.82 2.37
N GLU A 177 17.62 -3.66 2.00
CA GLU A 177 18.55 -2.79 2.70
C GLU A 177 18.05 -1.35 2.65
N PHE A 178 17.57 -0.93 1.49
CA PHE A 178 17.10 0.43 1.31
C PHE A 178 15.85 0.76 2.14
N ILE A 179 14.88 -0.15 2.17
CA ILE A 179 13.68 -0.05 3.02
C ILE A 179 14.07 0.04 4.51
N SER A 180 15.09 -0.72 4.93
CA SER A 180 15.50 -0.78 6.33
C SER A 180 16.32 0.42 6.78
N ASN A 181 17.26 0.86 5.94
CA ASN A 181 18.28 1.84 6.31
C ASN A 181 17.99 3.25 5.75
N GLN A 182 17.02 3.39 4.84
CA GLN A 182 16.71 4.62 4.09
C GLN A 182 17.91 5.19 3.31
N VAL A 183 19.03 4.47 3.24
CA VAL A 183 20.25 4.90 2.57
C VAL A 183 20.93 3.68 1.97
N LEU A 184 21.31 3.77 0.70
CA LEU A 184 22.25 2.85 0.06
C LEU A 184 23.61 3.52 -0.11
N ARG A 185 24.67 2.81 0.25
CA ARG A 185 26.06 3.28 0.10
C ARG A 185 26.82 2.27 -0.75
N SER A 186 27.46 2.74 -1.81
CA SER A 186 28.34 1.92 -2.64
C SER A 186 29.66 2.62 -2.91
N SER A 187 30.73 1.84 -3.06
CA SER A 187 32.03 2.34 -3.51
C SER A 187 32.14 2.11 -5.01
N VAL A 188 32.33 3.17 -5.77
CA VAL A 188 32.42 3.14 -7.23
C VAL A 188 33.71 3.78 -7.70
N THR A 189 34.23 3.29 -8.82
CA THR A 189 35.40 3.89 -9.45
C THR A 189 34.95 4.95 -10.44
N ILE A 190 35.35 6.19 -10.23
CA ILE A 190 35.07 7.31 -11.14
C ILE A 190 36.37 7.71 -11.82
N LYS A 191 36.33 7.96 -13.13
CA LYS A 191 37.48 8.53 -13.84
C LYS A 191 37.57 10.03 -13.56
N ASP A 192 38.73 10.50 -13.13
CA ASP A 192 38.99 11.92 -13.02
C ASP A 192 39.11 12.59 -14.40
N LYS A 193 39.17 13.93 -14.44
CA LYS A 193 39.36 14.70 -15.68
C LYS A 193 40.68 14.38 -16.41
N LYS A 194 41.60 13.67 -15.77
CA LYS A 194 42.90 13.23 -16.31
C LYS A 194 42.88 11.74 -16.72
N GLY A 195 41.75 11.05 -16.61
CA GLY A 195 41.57 9.65 -16.97
C GLY A 195 41.98 8.63 -15.92
N ASN A 196 42.41 9.05 -14.72
CA ASN A 196 42.80 8.14 -13.65
C ASN A 196 41.57 7.62 -12.89
N ASN A 197 41.63 6.35 -12.48
CA ASN A 197 40.61 5.75 -11.64
C ASN A 197 40.75 6.25 -10.20
N LYS A 198 39.71 6.91 -9.67
CA LYS A 198 39.61 7.30 -8.27
C LYS A 198 38.43 6.61 -7.62
N SER A 199 38.65 6.02 -6.45
CA SER A 199 37.54 5.50 -5.64
C SER A 199 36.69 6.66 -5.13
N SER A 200 35.38 6.53 -5.26
CA SER A 200 34.39 7.48 -4.78
C SER A 200 33.25 6.72 -4.11
N HIS A 201 32.55 7.40 -3.20
CA HIS A 201 31.37 6.84 -2.54
C HIS A 201 30.14 7.42 -3.20
N LYS A 202 29.23 6.54 -3.62
CA LYS A 202 27.90 6.92 -4.06
C LYS A 202 26.90 6.63 -2.93
N ILE A 203 26.15 7.66 -2.56
CA ILE A 203 25.16 7.62 -1.51
C ILE A 203 23.82 7.93 -2.17
N VAL A 204 22.83 7.07 -1.92
CA VAL A 204 21.45 7.28 -2.33
C VAL A 204 20.61 7.34 -1.07
N LYS A 205 19.99 8.48 -0.77
CA LYS A 205 19.06 8.64 0.35
C LYS A 205 17.63 8.41 -0.16
N GLY A 206 16.83 7.74 0.64
CA GLY A 206 15.47 7.32 0.30
C GLY A 206 14.53 7.63 1.43
N GLN A 207 13.75 8.70 1.26
CA GLN A 207 12.53 8.94 2.03
C GLN A 207 11.35 8.64 1.10
N PHE A 208 11.09 7.35 0.87
CA PHE A 208 10.02 6.92 -0.02
C PHE A 208 9.11 5.89 0.65
N SER A 209 7.81 5.96 0.37
CA SER A 209 6.90 4.85 0.65
C SER A 209 6.87 3.91 -0.56
N SER A 210 6.51 2.63 -0.36
CA SER A 210 6.39 1.72 -1.50
C SER A 210 5.23 0.75 -1.41
N LEU A 211 4.63 0.43 -2.57
CA LEU A 211 3.66 -0.64 -2.72
C LEU A 211 4.17 -1.64 -3.76
N SER A 212 4.19 -2.92 -3.38
CA SER A 212 4.64 -3.99 -4.28
C SER A 212 3.66 -5.16 -4.32
N ALA A 213 3.50 -5.82 -5.47
CA ALA A 213 2.72 -7.05 -5.58
C ALA A 213 3.61 -8.30 -5.53
N THR A 214 3.10 -9.39 -4.95
CA THR A 214 3.75 -10.71 -5.00
C THR A 214 2.70 -11.83 -5.11
N THR A 215 3.08 -12.95 -5.71
CA THR A 215 2.32 -14.20 -5.71
C THR A 215 2.86 -15.23 -4.73
N LYS A 216 3.95 -14.92 -4.02
CA LYS A 216 4.65 -15.85 -3.13
C LYS A 216 4.85 -15.22 -1.74
N GLY A 217 3.83 -15.30 -0.89
CA GLY A 217 3.91 -14.72 0.47
C GLY A 217 5.11 -15.26 1.25
N GLU A 218 5.24 -16.59 1.34
CA GLU A 218 6.22 -17.29 2.18
C GLU A 218 7.69 -17.10 1.76
N THR A 219 8.00 -17.01 0.45
CA THR A 219 9.40 -16.87 -0.01
C THR A 219 10.05 -15.55 0.36
N TYR A 220 9.28 -14.61 0.90
CA TYR A 220 9.75 -13.27 1.25
C TYR A 220 9.62 -12.98 2.74
N GLU A 221 9.80 -13.98 3.61
CA GLU A 221 9.69 -13.82 5.08
C GLU A 221 10.47 -12.61 5.63
N ASP A 222 11.64 -12.32 5.04
CA ASP A 222 12.43 -11.14 5.33
C ASP A 222 11.74 -9.83 4.93
N ASN A 223 11.14 -9.75 3.74
CA ASN A 223 10.40 -8.57 3.29
C ASN A 223 9.08 -8.40 4.05
N MET A 224 8.38 -9.52 4.31
CA MET A 224 7.14 -9.56 5.10
C MET A 224 7.34 -8.96 6.48
N SER A 225 8.54 -9.09 7.05
CA SER A 225 8.81 -8.50 8.36
C SER A 225 8.97 -6.97 8.31
N ARG A 226 9.39 -6.42 7.17
CA ARG A 226 9.72 -5.00 6.96
C ARG A 226 8.59 -4.21 6.29
N SER A 227 7.60 -4.91 5.75
CA SER A 227 6.44 -4.33 5.08
C SER A 227 5.12 -4.77 5.71
N PHE A 228 4.07 -3.99 5.53
CA PHE A 228 2.70 -4.40 5.80
C PHE A 228 2.28 -5.46 4.79
N LEU A 229 1.69 -6.55 5.28
CA LEU A 229 1.19 -7.62 4.44
C LEU A 229 -0.31 -7.45 4.25
N ILE A 230 -0.76 -7.41 3.01
CA ILE A 230 -2.16 -7.21 2.65
C ILE A 230 -2.54 -8.29 1.65
N ALA A 231 -3.55 -9.09 1.97
CA ALA A 231 -4.09 -10.09 1.05
C ALA A 231 -5.29 -9.51 0.29
N VAL A 232 -5.35 -9.75 -1.01
CA VAL A 232 -6.54 -9.44 -1.81
C VAL A 232 -7.65 -10.44 -1.48
N ASP A 233 -8.88 -9.96 -1.40
CA ASP A 233 -10.09 -10.76 -1.21
C ASP A 233 -10.46 -11.48 -2.52
N GLU A 234 -10.25 -12.80 -2.54
CA GLU A 234 -10.54 -13.68 -3.68
C GLU A 234 -11.88 -14.42 -3.49
N SER A 235 -12.74 -13.92 -2.60
CA SER A 235 -14.06 -14.49 -2.36
C SER A 235 -14.98 -14.36 -3.58
N LYS A 236 -15.99 -15.23 -3.63
CA LYS A 236 -17.01 -15.20 -4.69
C LYS A 236 -17.84 -13.92 -4.59
N GLU A 237 -18.10 -13.48 -3.37
CA GLU A 237 -18.87 -12.28 -3.04
C GLU A 237 -18.15 -11.02 -3.55
N GLN A 238 -16.84 -10.91 -3.30
CA GLN A 238 -16.03 -9.80 -3.83
C GLN A 238 -15.94 -9.84 -5.35
N THR A 239 -15.73 -11.03 -5.93
CA THR A 239 -15.73 -11.20 -7.39
C THR A 239 -17.06 -10.74 -8.02
N ALA A 240 -18.20 -11.08 -7.40
CA ALA A 240 -19.51 -10.65 -7.86
C ALA A 240 -19.68 -9.11 -7.80
N ARG A 241 -19.23 -8.47 -6.71
CA ARG A 241 -19.24 -7.00 -6.58
C ARG A 241 -18.41 -6.33 -7.69
N ILE A 242 -17.23 -6.87 -8.00
CA ILE A 242 -16.35 -6.36 -9.06
C ILE A 242 -17.01 -6.51 -10.43
N ILE A 243 -17.59 -7.67 -10.74
CA ILE A 243 -18.28 -7.92 -12.02
C ILE A 243 -19.48 -6.99 -12.18
N GLU A 244 -20.28 -6.83 -11.13
CA GLU A 244 -21.44 -5.91 -11.15
C GLU A 244 -20.98 -4.48 -11.49
N TYR A 245 -19.93 -3.99 -10.82
CA TYR A 245 -19.37 -2.67 -11.10
C TYR A 245 -18.84 -2.54 -12.54
N GLN A 246 -18.11 -3.55 -13.04
CA GLN A 246 -17.62 -3.57 -14.42
C GLN A 246 -18.76 -3.55 -15.44
N ASN A 247 -19.83 -4.31 -15.18
CA ASN A 247 -21.02 -4.34 -16.03
C ASN A 247 -21.74 -2.98 -16.04
N LYS A 248 -21.97 -2.36 -14.88
CA LYS A 248 -22.56 -1.02 -14.79
C LYS A 248 -21.74 0.02 -15.53
N ARG A 249 -20.41 -0.05 -15.43
CA ARG A 249 -19.49 0.82 -16.19
C ARG A 249 -19.62 0.60 -17.69
N ASN A 250 -19.61 -0.65 -18.14
CA ASN A 250 -19.74 -0.98 -19.57
C ASN A 250 -21.12 -0.66 -20.14
N ALA A 251 -22.17 -0.71 -19.30
CA ALA A 251 -23.53 -0.31 -19.64
C ALA A 251 -23.72 1.22 -19.69
N GLY A 252 -22.71 2.01 -19.30
CA GLY A 252 -22.79 3.47 -19.25
C GLY A 252 -23.57 4.01 -18.06
N GLU A 253 -23.89 3.16 -17.07
CA GLU A 253 -24.57 3.57 -15.83
C GLU A 253 -23.63 4.30 -14.86
N ILE A 254 -22.31 4.18 -15.07
CA ILE A 254 -21.27 4.86 -14.29
C ILE A 254 -20.52 5.81 -15.22
N ASP A 255 -20.56 7.10 -14.89
CA ASP A 255 -19.79 8.12 -15.61
C ASP A 255 -18.29 7.93 -15.34
N PRO A 256 -17.47 7.63 -16.38
CA PRO A 256 -16.01 7.50 -16.21
C PRO A 256 -15.36 8.75 -15.61
N ASN A 257 -15.96 9.93 -15.79
CA ASN A 257 -15.42 11.16 -15.24
C ASN A 257 -15.55 11.24 -13.71
N GLU A 258 -16.48 10.51 -13.08
CA GLU A 258 -16.59 10.47 -11.62
C GLU A 258 -15.33 9.91 -10.96
N SER A 259 -14.78 8.84 -11.54
CA SER A 259 -13.52 8.25 -11.06
C SER A 259 -12.38 9.26 -11.14
N GLN A 260 -12.25 9.98 -12.27
CA GLN A 260 -11.19 10.96 -12.43
C GLN A 260 -11.38 12.18 -11.51
N LYS A 261 -12.63 12.61 -11.29
CA LYS A 261 -12.97 13.68 -10.34
C LYS A 261 -12.57 13.27 -8.92
N ALA A 262 -12.87 12.04 -8.50
CA ALA A 262 -12.48 11.50 -7.19
C ALA A 262 -10.96 11.44 -7.04
N ILE A 263 -10.24 10.95 -8.06
CA ILE A 263 -8.77 10.93 -8.08
C ILE A 263 -8.22 12.35 -7.90
N ASN A 264 -8.64 13.30 -8.74
CA ASN A 264 -8.14 14.68 -8.69
C ASN A 264 -8.47 15.35 -7.35
N PHE A 265 -9.63 15.05 -6.78
CA PHE A 265 -10.03 15.54 -5.46
C PHE A 265 -9.12 15.01 -4.35
N ILE A 266 -8.83 13.70 -4.34
CA ILE A 266 -7.93 13.10 -3.36
C ILE A 266 -6.50 13.61 -3.53
N GLN A 267 -6.02 13.77 -4.75
CA GLN A 267 -4.71 14.39 -5.00
C GLN A 267 -4.64 15.84 -4.47
N SER A 268 -5.73 16.61 -4.58
CA SER A 268 -5.84 17.94 -3.97
C SER A 268 -5.78 17.86 -2.44
N ILE A 269 -6.46 16.87 -1.83
CA ILE A 269 -6.38 16.62 -0.38
C ILE A 269 -4.94 16.34 0.04
N VAL A 270 -4.23 15.43 -0.65
CA VAL A 270 -2.84 15.07 -0.33
C VAL A 270 -1.91 16.30 -0.39
N ARG A 271 -2.06 17.16 -1.41
CA ARG A 271 -1.28 18.41 -1.51
C ARG A 271 -1.54 19.43 -0.40
N ASN A 272 -2.67 19.32 0.31
CA ASN A 272 -3.00 20.18 1.44
C ASN A 272 -2.51 19.63 2.79
N LEU A 273 -1.95 18.42 2.84
CA LEU A 273 -1.37 17.87 4.06
C LEU A 273 -0.05 18.58 4.38
N LYS A 274 0.17 18.91 5.65
CA LYS A 274 1.42 19.48 6.14
C LYS A 274 2.20 18.43 6.92
N VAL A 275 3.52 18.54 6.86
CA VAL A 275 4.42 17.64 7.57
C VAL A 275 4.40 17.99 9.06
N TYR A 276 4.08 17.00 9.89
CA TYR A 276 4.07 17.12 11.34
C TYR A 276 4.69 15.87 11.97
N GLU A 277 5.38 16.06 13.09
CA GLU A 277 5.68 14.93 13.97
C GLU A 277 4.46 14.60 14.82
N VAL A 278 4.27 13.30 15.10
CA VAL A 278 3.11 12.79 15.84
C VAL A 278 3.58 12.16 17.15
N ILE A 279 2.96 12.58 18.25
CA ILE A 279 3.13 11.99 19.58
C ILE A 279 1.88 11.18 19.92
N ASN A 280 2.09 9.91 20.25
CA ASN A 280 1.04 9.04 20.78
C ASN A 280 1.15 8.91 22.31
N PRO A 281 0.36 9.67 23.09
CA PRO A 281 0.38 9.57 24.56
C PRO A 281 -0.14 8.22 25.08
N TYR A 282 -0.84 7.44 24.25
CA TYR A 282 -1.36 6.12 24.60
C TYR A 282 -0.38 4.98 24.29
N ALA A 283 0.78 5.27 23.69
CA ALA A 283 1.69 4.24 23.18
C ALA A 283 2.15 3.22 24.24
N THR A 284 2.34 3.66 25.49
CA THR A 284 2.81 2.79 26.59
C THR A 284 1.72 1.89 27.17
N GLN A 285 0.46 2.13 26.82
CA GLN A 285 -0.71 1.39 27.31
C GLN A 285 -1.25 0.42 26.26
N LEU A 286 -0.71 0.46 25.03
CA LEU A 286 -1.13 -0.37 23.92
C LEU A 286 -0.21 -1.59 23.84
N HIS A 287 -0.81 -2.76 23.99
CA HIS A 287 -0.13 -4.04 23.94
C HIS A 287 -0.74 -4.94 22.86
N LEU A 288 0.10 -5.75 22.24
CA LEU A 288 -0.32 -6.83 21.34
C LEU A 288 -0.38 -8.15 22.13
N PRO A 289 -1.23 -9.12 21.74
CA PRO A 289 -1.29 -10.40 22.43
C PRO A 289 0.06 -11.14 22.39
N GLU A 290 0.49 -11.73 23.51
CA GLU A 290 1.81 -12.40 23.61
C GLU A 290 1.97 -13.59 22.65
N LYS A 291 0.86 -14.23 22.27
CA LYS A 291 0.85 -15.38 21.33
C LYS A 291 1.24 -15.00 19.90
N VAL A 292 1.38 -13.70 19.60
CA VAL A 292 1.73 -13.22 18.27
C VAL A 292 3.22 -13.37 18.00
N HIS A 293 3.57 -14.12 16.97
CA HIS A 293 4.94 -14.20 16.47
C HIS A 293 5.44 -12.80 16.03
N LYS A 294 6.74 -12.54 16.22
CA LYS A 294 7.41 -11.28 15.81
C LYS A 294 6.75 -10.01 16.39
N ILE A 295 6.23 -10.10 17.62
CA ILE A 295 5.51 -9.03 18.35
C ILE A 295 6.21 -7.66 18.31
N ARG A 296 7.55 -7.62 18.35
CA ARG A 296 8.34 -6.38 18.28
C ARG A 296 8.04 -5.58 17.00
N ARG A 297 8.11 -6.24 15.84
CA ARG A 297 7.88 -5.59 14.53
C ARG A 297 6.42 -5.23 14.35
N LEU A 298 5.52 -6.09 14.82
CA LEU A 298 4.10 -5.80 14.75
C LEU A 298 3.73 -4.58 15.62
N ASN A 299 4.37 -4.42 16.79
CA ASN A 299 4.18 -3.25 17.64
C ASN A 299 4.64 -1.95 16.95
N GLU A 300 5.83 -1.96 16.34
CA GLU A 300 6.33 -0.81 15.56
C GLU A 300 5.36 -0.44 14.44
N MET A 301 4.85 -1.43 13.71
CA MET A 301 3.87 -1.24 12.65
C MET A 301 2.54 -0.67 13.17
N TYR A 302 2.06 -1.17 14.32
CA TYR A 302 0.84 -0.69 14.93
C TYR A 302 0.97 0.79 15.33
N GLN A 303 2.07 1.15 15.98
CA GLN A 303 2.37 2.55 16.32
C GLN A 303 2.52 3.42 15.06
N ALA A 304 3.12 2.90 13.99
CA ALA A 304 3.27 3.62 12.74
C ALA A 304 1.91 3.95 12.10
N VAL A 305 0.97 3.00 12.07
CA VAL A 305 -0.38 3.24 11.51
C VAL A 305 -1.18 4.20 12.38
N ILE A 306 -1.11 4.08 13.72
CA ILE A 306 -1.73 5.07 14.63
C ILE A 306 -1.23 6.47 14.29
N LYS A 307 0.09 6.64 14.13
CA LYS A 307 0.67 7.93 13.74
C LYS A 307 0.18 8.39 12.36
N GLN A 308 0.01 7.50 11.38
CA GLN A 308 -0.54 7.85 10.06
C GLN A 308 -1.99 8.32 10.14
N VAL A 309 -2.82 7.67 10.97
CA VAL A 309 -4.21 8.08 11.17
C VAL A 309 -4.27 9.47 11.81
N THR A 310 -3.48 9.71 12.87
CA THR A 310 -3.37 11.04 13.49
C THR A 310 -2.88 12.09 12.50
N PHE A 311 -1.87 11.76 11.70
CA PHE A 311 -1.32 12.64 10.66
C PHE A 311 -2.36 13.01 9.60
N LEU A 312 -3.18 12.06 9.16
CA LEU A 312 -4.27 12.33 8.23
C LEU A 312 -5.35 13.22 8.88
N ASN A 313 -5.63 13.01 10.16
CA ASN A 313 -6.54 13.81 10.97
C ASN A 313 -5.93 15.15 11.45
N GLN A 314 -4.78 15.59 10.93
CA GLN A 314 -4.03 16.76 11.44
C GLN A 314 -4.84 18.06 11.59
N TYR A 315 -5.88 18.26 10.79
CA TYR A 315 -6.74 19.45 10.85
C TYR A 315 -7.83 19.39 11.94
N GLN A 316 -7.94 18.26 12.65
CA GLN A 316 -8.87 18.00 13.75
C GLN A 316 -8.16 17.77 15.08
N ARG A 317 -6.83 17.63 15.06
CA ARG A 317 -6.02 17.28 16.23
C ARG A 317 -5.38 18.50 16.85
N LYS A 318 -5.13 18.41 18.15
CA LYS A 318 -4.42 19.44 18.89
C LYS A 318 -2.93 19.35 18.62
N LEU A 319 -2.28 20.51 18.63
CA LEU A 319 -0.83 20.64 18.56
C LEU A 319 -0.27 20.82 19.97
N THR A 320 0.91 20.25 20.21
CA THR A 320 1.74 20.58 21.38
C THR A 320 2.37 21.96 21.22
N ASN A 321 2.99 22.48 22.29
CA ASN A 321 3.78 23.72 22.24
C ASN A 321 4.94 23.65 21.23
N ASN A 322 5.43 22.45 20.92
CA ASN A 322 6.50 22.20 19.95
C ASN A 322 5.98 21.91 18.53
N ASN A 323 4.71 22.25 18.24
CA ASN A 323 4.09 22.06 16.93
C ASN A 323 4.02 20.59 16.47
N GLN A 324 3.76 19.66 17.40
CA GLN A 324 3.60 18.23 17.12
C GLN A 324 2.14 17.82 17.31
N LEU A 325 1.62 16.93 16.47
CA LEU A 325 0.25 16.43 16.57
C LEU A 325 0.11 15.45 17.73
N ILE A 326 -0.98 15.56 18.48
CA ILE A 326 -1.31 14.64 19.57
C ILE A 326 -2.36 13.64 19.08
N THR A 327 -2.04 12.35 19.18
CA THR A 327 -2.97 11.25 18.90
C THR A 327 -4.13 11.27 19.90
N GLU A 328 -5.36 11.10 19.40
CA GLU A 328 -6.56 10.89 20.21
C GLU A 328 -6.99 9.41 20.17
N ILE A 329 -7.85 8.98 21.09
CA ILE A 329 -8.27 7.56 21.20
C ILE A 329 -9.00 7.11 19.93
N GLU A 330 -9.72 8.02 19.28
CA GLU A 330 -10.40 7.78 18.01
C GLU A 330 -9.41 7.40 16.89
N ASP A 331 -8.18 7.92 16.91
CA ASP A 331 -7.14 7.55 15.94
C ASP A 331 -6.65 6.12 16.20
N VAL A 332 -6.52 5.74 17.47
CA VAL A 332 -6.15 4.38 17.87
C VAL A 332 -7.20 3.40 17.38
N GLU A 333 -8.47 3.65 17.67
CA GLU A 333 -9.59 2.80 17.23
C GLU A 333 -9.65 2.63 15.72
N GLN A 334 -9.52 3.72 14.97
CA GLN A 334 -9.51 3.68 13.50
C GLN A 334 -8.28 2.93 12.97
N ALA A 335 -7.10 3.13 13.56
CA ALA A 335 -5.89 2.40 13.18
C ALA A 335 -6.01 0.90 13.46
N THR A 336 -6.58 0.51 14.61
CA THR A 336 -6.84 -0.89 14.96
C THR A 336 -7.76 -1.55 13.94
N GLU A 337 -8.88 -0.88 13.59
CA GLU A 337 -9.84 -1.40 12.62
C GLU A 337 -9.20 -1.63 11.25
N VAL A 338 -8.46 -0.64 10.73
CA VAL A 338 -7.84 -0.69 9.41
C VAL A 338 -6.69 -1.71 9.35
N LEU A 339 -5.91 -1.83 10.43
CA LEU A 339 -4.75 -2.72 10.48
C LEU A 339 -5.12 -4.18 10.79
N PHE A 340 -6.32 -4.44 11.30
CA PHE A 340 -6.70 -5.73 11.89
C PHE A 340 -6.43 -6.93 10.97
N GLU A 341 -6.84 -6.90 9.70
CA GLU A 341 -6.59 -8.01 8.77
C GLU A 341 -5.10 -8.23 8.52
N SER A 342 -4.29 -7.16 8.50
CA SER A 342 -2.83 -7.26 8.33
C SER A 342 -2.16 -7.87 9.56
N ILE A 343 -2.67 -7.60 10.77
CA ILE A 343 -2.23 -8.28 12.00
C ILE A 343 -2.52 -9.78 11.88
N ILE A 344 -3.75 -10.14 11.52
CA ILE A 344 -4.14 -11.56 11.38
C ILE A 344 -3.23 -12.28 10.38
N LEU A 345 -3.01 -11.69 9.20
CA LEU A 345 -2.12 -12.26 8.19
C LEU A 345 -0.67 -12.45 8.63
N LYS A 346 -0.21 -11.72 9.66
CA LYS A 346 1.16 -11.86 10.20
C LYS A 346 1.26 -12.85 11.36
N VAL A 347 0.16 -13.06 12.06
CA VAL A 347 0.05 -14.07 13.13
C VAL A 347 -0.13 -15.45 12.52
N ASP A 348 -0.82 -15.50 11.39
CA ASP A 348 -1.08 -16.71 10.64
C ASP A 348 0.18 -17.26 9.98
N GLU A 349 0.32 -18.59 10.00
CA GLU A 349 1.37 -19.30 9.27
C GLU A 349 1.00 -19.52 7.79
N LEU A 350 -0.31 -19.55 7.48
CA LEU A 350 -0.79 -19.64 6.10
C LEU A 350 -0.82 -18.26 5.46
N ASP A 351 -0.22 -18.13 4.27
CA ASP A 351 -0.37 -16.90 3.49
C ASP A 351 -1.85 -16.63 3.12
N GLY A 352 -2.16 -15.39 2.72
CA GLY A 352 -3.55 -14.98 2.53
C GLY A 352 -4.31 -15.80 1.46
N SER A 353 -3.62 -16.30 0.43
CA SER A 353 -4.26 -17.10 -0.62
C SER A 353 -4.46 -18.55 -0.16
N LEU A 354 -3.45 -19.09 0.51
CA LEU A 354 -3.45 -20.44 1.09
C LEU A 354 -4.50 -20.57 2.19
N ARG A 355 -4.62 -19.55 3.07
CA ARG A 355 -5.67 -19.44 4.10
C ARG A 355 -7.05 -19.44 3.48
N GLN A 356 -7.30 -18.61 2.47
CA GLN A 356 -8.59 -18.59 1.76
C GLN A 356 -8.91 -19.94 1.11
N PHE A 357 -7.91 -20.59 0.50
CA PHE A 357 -8.06 -21.93 -0.06
C PHE A 357 -8.41 -22.97 1.02
N PHE A 358 -7.70 -22.95 2.16
CA PHE A 358 -7.91 -23.90 3.25
C PHE A 358 -9.29 -23.75 3.91
N GLU A 359 -9.78 -22.52 4.10
CA GLU A 359 -11.15 -22.29 4.60
C GLU A 359 -12.21 -22.81 3.62
N ARG A 360 -12.00 -22.65 2.31
CA ARG A 360 -12.88 -23.22 1.28
C ARG A 360 -12.85 -24.76 1.28
N LEU A 361 -11.67 -25.35 1.48
CA LEU A 361 -11.50 -26.79 1.63
C LEU A 361 -12.26 -27.32 2.85
N LYS A 362 -12.09 -26.69 4.03
CA LYS A 362 -12.83 -27.03 5.25
C LYS A 362 -14.34 -26.92 5.06
N LYS A 363 -14.81 -25.84 4.42
CA LYS A 363 -16.24 -25.62 4.12
C LYS A 363 -16.83 -26.73 3.24
N TYR A 364 -16.08 -27.23 2.27
CA TYR A 364 -16.52 -28.33 1.41
C TYR A 364 -16.50 -29.68 2.14
N LEU A 365 -15.43 -29.99 2.86
CA LEU A 365 -15.27 -31.30 3.51
C LEU A 365 -16.21 -31.48 4.70
N LYS A 366 -16.49 -30.41 5.47
CA LYS A 366 -17.31 -30.37 6.70
C LYS A 366 -16.84 -31.28 7.85
N ASN A 367 -15.96 -32.24 7.57
CA ASN A 367 -15.45 -33.23 8.50
C ASN A 367 -13.95 -33.45 8.22
N GLN A 368 -13.15 -33.38 9.28
CA GLN A 368 -11.70 -33.56 9.25
C GLN A 368 -11.28 -34.94 8.73
N ASN A 369 -12.04 -35.99 9.03
CA ASN A 369 -11.70 -37.37 8.70
C ASN A 369 -12.08 -37.77 7.26
N LYS A 370 -12.68 -36.86 6.47
CA LYS A 370 -13.10 -37.15 5.10
C LYS A 370 -11.86 -37.23 4.20
N GLU A 371 -11.65 -38.38 3.56
CA GLU A 371 -10.63 -38.52 2.51
C GLU A 371 -11.07 -37.77 1.24
N PHE A 372 -10.14 -37.07 0.60
CA PHE A 372 -10.38 -36.35 -0.64
C PHE A 372 -9.23 -36.50 -1.63
N THR A 373 -9.50 -36.23 -2.90
CA THR A 373 -8.45 -36.22 -3.93
C THR A 373 -8.20 -34.81 -4.43
N GLN A 374 -7.00 -34.54 -4.92
CA GLN A 374 -6.69 -33.26 -5.56
C GLN A 374 -7.63 -32.97 -6.76
N ARG A 375 -8.04 -34.00 -7.51
CA ARG A 375 -8.96 -33.85 -8.66
C ARG A 375 -10.34 -33.37 -8.22
N GLU A 376 -10.89 -33.96 -7.15
CA GLU A 376 -12.17 -33.58 -6.56
C GLU A 376 -12.15 -32.11 -6.13
N ILE A 377 -11.17 -31.74 -5.29
CA ILE A 377 -11.04 -30.36 -4.78
C ILE A 377 -10.84 -29.36 -5.92
N ARG A 378 -10.06 -29.72 -6.93
CA ARG A 378 -9.85 -28.87 -8.11
C ARG A 378 -11.13 -28.58 -8.88
N GLN A 379 -12.01 -29.59 -9.04
CA GLN A 379 -13.28 -29.44 -9.74
C GLN A 379 -14.27 -28.63 -8.93
N GLU A 380 -14.39 -28.93 -7.64
CA GLU A 380 -15.32 -28.24 -6.74
C GLU A 380 -14.96 -26.76 -6.56
N LEU A 381 -13.67 -26.49 -6.31
CA LEU A 381 -13.20 -25.13 -6.07
C LEU A 381 -12.91 -24.35 -7.37
N ASN A 382 -13.00 -25.00 -8.53
CA ASN A 382 -12.70 -24.44 -9.85
C ASN A 382 -11.33 -23.75 -9.92
N ILE A 383 -10.28 -24.47 -9.50
CA ILE A 383 -8.90 -23.96 -9.43
C ILE A 383 -8.05 -24.61 -10.52
N SER A 384 -7.03 -23.91 -11.02
CA SER A 384 -6.10 -24.50 -12.00
C SER A 384 -5.31 -25.69 -11.40
N LYS A 385 -4.85 -26.62 -12.25
CA LYS A 385 -4.04 -27.78 -11.80
C LYS A 385 -2.79 -27.30 -11.06
N SER A 386 -2.07 -26.33 -11.63
CA SER A 386 -0.82 -25.83 -11.08
C SER A 386 -1.00 -25.16 -9.72
N GLN A 387 -2.02 -24.31 -9.58
CA GLN A 387 -2.30 -23.63 -8.31
C GLN A 387 -2.77 -24.60 -7.23
N CYS A 388 -3.68 -25.53 -7.57
CA CYS A 388 -4.11 -26.58 -6.64
C CYS A 388 -2.93 -27.45 -6.19
N SER A 389 -2.00 -27.76 -7.09
CA SER A 389 -0.78 -28.50 -6.73
C SER A 389 0.13 -27.74 -5.77
N ARG A 390 0.31 -26.44 -5.96
CA ARG A 390 1.10 -25.61 -5.05
C ARG A 390 0.50 -25.57 -3.65
N TYR A 391 -0.81 -25.33 -3.53
CA TYR A 391 -1.47 -25.32 -2.23
C TYR A 391 -1.41 -26.67 -1.52
N PHE A 392 -1.57 -27.78 -2.24
CA PHE A 392 -1.43 -29.10 -1.62
C PHE A 392 0.00 -29.36 -1.12
N ILE A 393 1.02 -28.94 -1.89
CA ILE A 393 2.43 -29.05 -1.46
C ILE A 393 2.64 -28.23 -0.18
N GLN A 394 2.25 -26.95 -0.17
CA GLN A 394 2.40 -26.08 1.01
C GLN A 394 1.65 -26.62 2.23
N LEU A 395 0.38 -27.02 2.09
CA LEU A 395 -0.38 -27.60 3.20
C LEU A 395 0.22 -28.92 3.70
N THR A 396 0.89 -29.69 2.83
CA THR A 396 1.58 -30.92 3.25
C THR A 396 2.88 -30.58 3.98
N GLU A 397 3.64 -29.61 3.49
CA GLU A 397 4.88 -29.12 4.12
C GLU A 397 4.62 -28.49 5.50
N LEU A 398 3.47 -27.82 5.66
CA LEU A 398 3.00 -27.25 6.93
C LEU A 398 2.20 -28.24 7.78
N GLU A 399 2.17 -29.53 7.40
CA GLU A 399 1.51 -30.61 8.17
C GLU A 399 -0.01 -30.42 8.39
N TYR A 400 -0.66 -29.58 7.57
CA TYR A 400 -2.11 -29.39 7.57
C TYR A 400 -2.86 -30.56 6.95
N ILE A 401 -2.25 -31.21 5.94
CA ILE A 401 -2.80 -32.38 5.25
C ILE A 401 -1.73 -33.46 5.07
N THR A 402 -2.14 -34.72 5.12
CA THR A 402 -1.26 -35.87 4.86
C THR A 402 -1.80 -36.71 3.72
N LEU A 403 -0.87 -37.23 2.92
CA LEU A 403 -1.15 -38.20 1.87
C LEU A 403 -1.39 -39.60 2.47
N LYS A 404 -2.63 -40.10 2.40
CA LYS A 404 -2.96 -41.50 2.68
C LYS A 404 -2.73 -42.35 1.42
N HIS A 405 -1.75 -43.24 1.49
CA HIS A 405 -1.53 -44.26 0.46
C HIS A 405 -2.56 -45.37 0.59
N GLY A 406 -3.42 -45.53 -0.42
CA GLY A 406 -4.36 -46.63 -0.50
C GLY A 406 -4.04 -47.58 -1.65
N GLY A 407 -3.12 -48.55 -1.45
CA GLY A 407 -2.89 -49.76 -2.26
C GLY A 407 -2.59 -49.64 -3.77
N ASN A 408 -2.97 -48.56 -4.43
CA ASN A 408 -2.93 -48.33 -5.86
C ASN A 408 -2.23 -46.99 -6.11
N LEU A 409 -1.00 -47.04 -6.61
CA LEU A 409 -0.11 -45.89 -6.81
C LEU A 409 -0.72 -44.75 -7.65
N ARG A 410 -1.79 -45.01 -8.41
CA ARG A 410 -2.47 -44.02 -9.26
C ARG A 410 -3.48 -43.11 -8.54
N LEU A 411 -3.97 -43.49 -7.36
CA LEU A 411 -5.01 -42.75 -6.64
C LEU A 411 -4.48 -42.25 -5.29
N GLN A 412 -3.94 -41.04 -5.33
CA GLN A 412 -3.48 -40.31 -4.14
C GLN A 412 -4.68 -39.66 -3.43
N LYS A 413 -4.87 -40.02 -2.16
CA LYS A 413 -5.90 -39.46 -1.29
C LYS A 413 -5.26 -38.69 -0.14
N TYR A 414 -5.92 -37.64 0.31
CA TYR A 414 -5.47 -36.76 1.39
C TYR A 414 -6.51 -36.74 2.51
N VAL A 415 -6.06 -36.44 3.73
CA VAL A 415 -6.88 -36.17 4.92
C VAL A 415 -6.35 -34.89 5.56
N ILE A 416 -7.22 -34.14 6.26
CA ILE A 416 -6.79 -32.99 7.07
C ILE A 416 -6.31 -33.51 8.43
N ASP A 417 -5.05 -33.26 8.78
CA ASP A 417 -4.51 -33.62 10.10
C ASP A 417 -4.71 -32.50 11.10
N TYR A 418 -4.58 -31.24 10.66
CA TYR A 418 -4.74 -30.07 11.52
C TYR A 418 -5.96 -29.22 11.11
N TRP A 419 -7.03 -29.32 11.89
CA TRP A 419 -8.24 -28.50 11.70
C TRP A 419 -8.19 -27.27 12.59
N ASP A 420 -7.54 -26.22 12.10
CA ASP A 420 -7.40 -24.98 12.85
C ASP A 420 -8.71 -24.16 12.95
N ASN A 421 -8.76 -23.32 13.98
CA ASN A 421 -9.88 -22.41 14.23
C ASN A 421 -9.44 -20.94 14.07
N HIS A 422 -9.23 -20.55 12.82
CA HIS A 422 -8.88 -19.18 12.44
C HIS A 422 -9.90 -18.13 12.93
N GLN A 423 -11.20 -18.47 12.97
CA GLN A 423 -12.24 -17.58 13.48
C GLN A 423 -12.08 -17.27 14.97
N LYS A 424 -11.78 -18.28 15.78
CA LYS A 424 -11.52 -18.12 17.22
C LYS A 424 -10.27 -17.28 17.48
N LEU A 425 -9.20 -17.53 16.74
CA LEU A 425 -7.98 -16.71 16.82
C LEU A 425 -8.29 -15.23 16.50
N ARG A 426 -9.05 -14.99 15.44
CA ARG A 426 -9.49 -13.65 15.04
C ARG A 426 -10.32 -12.97 16.12
N SER A 427 -11.29 -13.65 16.73
CA SER A 427 -12.10 -13.07 17.82
C SER A 427 -11.24 -12.76 19.05
N GLU A 428 -10.36 -13.67 19.47
CA GLU A 428 -9.49 -13.46 20.64
C GLU A 428 -8.61 -12.22 20.48
N ILE A 429 -7.97 -12.06 19.31
CA ILE A 429 -7.12 -10.88 19.03
C ILE A 429 -7.97 -9.60 18.98
N LYS A 430 -9.15 -9.65 18.36
CA LYS A 430 -10.03 -8.49 18.24
C LYS A 430 -10.50 -8.02 19.61
N ASP A 431 -10.99 -8.93 20.44
CA ASP A 431 -11.51 -8.62 21.76
C ASP A 431 -10.39 -8.07 22.66
N PHE A 432 -9.18 -8.64 22.58
CA PHE A 432 -8.02 -8.15 23.32
C PHE A 432 -7.67 -6.69 22.98
N LEU A 433 -7.67 -6.33 21.70
CA LEU A 433 -7.36 -4.95 21.28
C LEU A 433 -8.50 -3.99 21.61
N MET A 434 -9.75 -4.40 21.43
CA MET A 434 -10.91 -3.55 21.69
C MET A 434 -11.12 -3.28 23.18
N ASN A 435 -10.87 -4.27 24.05
CA ASN A 435 -10.96 -4.10 25.50
C ASN A 435 -9.95 -3.05 26.00
N GLN A 436 -8.71 -3.06 25.49
CA GLN A 436 -7.72 -2.02 25.81
C GLN A 436 -8.21 -0.62 25.40
N ILE A 437 -8.81 -0.49 24.21
CA ILE A 437 -9.32 0.79 23.74
C ILE A 437 -10.48 1.27 24.61
N GLN A 438 -11.36 0.37 25.06
CA GLN A 438 -12.43 0.70 26.00
C GLN A 438 -11.88 1.15 27.35
N GLU A 439 -10.85 0.49 27.88
CA GLU A 439 -10.17 0.91 29.11
C GLU A 439 -9.56 2.31 28.97
N LEU A 440 -8.91 2.61 27.84
CA LEU A 440 -8.38 3.94 27.53
C LEU A 440 -9.49 5.01 27.52
N LYS A 441 -10.66 4.69 26.95
CA LYS A 441 -11.83 5.60 26.94
C LYS A 441 -12.29 5.88 28.37
N HIS A 442 -12.45 4.84 29.18
CA HIS A 442 -12.88 4.98 30.58
C HIS A 442 -11.88 5.76 31.45
N GLN A 443 -10.58 5.62 31.21
CA GLN A 443 -9.56 6.39 31.93
C GLN A 443 -9.55 7.87 31.57
N LYS A 444 -9.93 8.24 30.33
CA LYS A 444 -10.00 9.63 29.87
C LYS A 444 -11.25 10.36 30.39
N GLU A 445 -12.32 9.62 30.70
CA GLU A 445 -13.57 10.16 31.24
C GLU A 445 -13.53 10.41 32.76
N LYS A 446 -12.58 9.79 33.46
CA LYS A 446 -12.27 10.04 34.87
C LYS A 446 -11.28 11.19 35.00
#